data_AF-A0AAD2TTW8-F1
#
_entry.id   AF-A0AAD2TTW8-F1
#
_cell.length_a   1.000
_cell.length_b   1.000
_cell.length_c   1.000
_cell.angle_alpha   90.00
_cell.angle_beta   90.00
_cell.angle_gamma   90.00
#
_symmetry.space_group_name_H-M   'P 1'
#
loop_
_entity.id
_entity.type
_entity.pdbx_description
1 polymer ?
#
loop_
_entity_poly.entity_id
_entity_poly.type
_entity_poly.pdbx_seq_one_letter_code
_entity_poly.pdbx_strand_id
1 'polypeptide(L)'
;MIEYEISDSERIFLKSQNISVYELFNAKGRPIPQCKQEMENHGKLFAYNTTACRKYGHTLRSRSGHCIQCNTARIAFQRRHESAGMVYIAGSLKGSIIKIGYTKDVQIREESLNRTEYAGYYDWIVLFAIRSINAGEIESRLDMALKEYSFSLDYLHDGGLQEANEVFKCSYLKCRQKILDICKSCCYNYNIVVDLNKDEYNFVD
;
A
#
# COMPACT_ATOMS: atom_id res chain seq x y z
N MET A 1 21.51 -15.94 18.70
CA MET A 1 20.51 -16.76 19.42
C MET A 1 19.10 -16.75 18.80
N ILE A 2 18.82 -16.03 17.70
CA ILE A 2 17.51 -16.02 17.01
C ILE A 2 17.26 -17.33 16.24
N GLU A 3 18.33 -17.97 15.78
CA GLU A 3 18.23 -19.07 14.83
C GLU A 3 17.59 -20.33 15.44
N TYR A 4 17.85 -20.70 16.69
CA TYR A 4 17.50 -22.04 17.20
C TYR A 4 15.99 -22.35 17.34
N GLU A 5 15.11 -21.36 17.19
CA GLU A 5 13.65 -21.55 17.32
C GLU A 5 12.89 -21.57 15.98
N ILE A 6 13.57 -21.48 14.84
CA ILE A 6 12.94 -21.56 13.51
C ILE A 6 13.21 -22.95 12.93
N SER A 7 12.13 -23.64 12.51
CA SER A 7 12.25 -24.98 11.94
C SER A 7 13.00 -24.97 10.59
N ASP A 8 13.60 -26.09 10.21
CA ASP A 8 14.36 -26.17 8.94
C ASP A 8 13.50 -25.88 7.71
N SER A 9 12.24 -26.31 7.72
CA SER A 9 11.29 -26.03 6.64
C SER A 9 10.98 -24.53 6.55
N GLU A 10 10.83 -23.83 7.69
CA GLU A 10 10.64 -22.38 7.73
C GLU A 10 11.90 -21.65 7.25
N ARG A 11 13.10 -22.11 7.60
CA ARG A 11 14.36 -21.53 7.10
C ARG A 11 14.48 -21.64 5.59
N ILE A 12 14.20 -22.82 5.03
CA ILE A 12 14.22 -23.06 3.59
C ILE A 12 13.22 -22.11 2.90
N PHE A 13 12.02 -21.98 3.46
CA PHE A 13 11.02 -21.06 2.94
C PHE A 13 11.51 -19.60 2.99
N LEU A 14 11.96 -19.12 4.14
CA LEU A 14 12.46 -17.76 4.33
C LEU A 14 13.60 -17.43 3.36
N LYS A 15 14.55 -18.35 3.19
CA LYS A 15 15.65 -18.23 2.23
C LYS A 15 15.13 -18.14 0.80
N SER A 16 14.16 -18.98 0.41
CA SER A 16 13.60 -18.95 -0.95
C SER A 16 12.83 -17.66 -1.27
N GLN A 17 12.29 -16.99 -0.25
CA GLN A 17 11.58 -15.72 -0.37
C GLN A 17 12.48 -14.49 -0.12
N ASN A 18 13.79 -14.69 0.09
CA ASN A 18 14.75 -13.65 0.45
C ASN A 18 14.29 -12.81 1.65
N ILE A 19 13.78 -13.48 2.68
CA ILE A 19 13.38 -12.88 3.97
C ILE A 19 14.53 -13.08 4.96
N SER A 20 15.08 -11.97 5.41
CA SER A 20 16.14 -11.94 6.41
C SER A 20 15.59 -12.18 7.82
N VAL A 21 16.38 -12.82 8.68
CA VAL A 21 16.05 -12.98 10.11
C VAL A 21 15.88 -11.64 10.83
N TYR A 22 16.46 -10.56 10.32
CA TYR A 22 16.28 -9.21 10.85
C TYR A 22 14.88 -8.64 10.60
N GLU A 23 14.15 -9.15 9.60
CA GLU A 23 12.76 -8.80 9.32
C GLU A 23 11.77 -9.57 10.22
N LEU A 24 12.26 -10.50 11.05
CA LEU A 24 11.43 -11.40 11.86
C LEU A 24 11.24 -10.93 13.30
N PHE A 25 10.03 -11.15 13.81
CA PHE A 25 9.64 -10.99 15.20
C PHE A 25 9.26 -12.32 15.83
N ASN A 26 9.76 -12.62 17.04
CA ASN A 26 9.37 -13.81 17.78
C ASN A 26 8.03 -13.59 18.49
N ALA A 27 6.95 -14.18 17.99
CA ALA A 27 5.62 -14.04 18.56
C ALA A 27 5.26 -15.17 19.54
N LYS A 28 6.25 -15.92 20.04
CA LYS A 28 6.02 -17.05 20.96
C LYS A 28 5.17 -16.59 22.16
N GLY A 29 4.03 -17.27 22.36
CA GLY A 29 3.10 -16.99 23.46
C GLY A 29 2.25 -15.73 23.28
N ARG A 30 2.37 -15.00 22.16
CA ARG A 30 1.62 -13.76 21.90
C ARG A 30 0.93 -13.80 20.53
N PRO A 31 -0.39 -13.57 20.44
CA PRO A 31 -1.07 -13.45 19.16
C PRO A 31 -0.63 -12.17 18.43
N ILE A 32 -0.63 -12.21 17.09
CA ILE A 32 -0.16 -11.10 16.24
C ILE A 32 -0.74 -9.73 16.59
N PRO A 33 -2.05 -9.57 16.88
CA PRO A 33 -2.59 -8.27 17.28
C PRO A 33 -1.90 -7.64 18.48
N GLN A 34 -1.41 -8.44 19.44
CA GLN A 34 -0.67 -7.96 20.62
C GLN A 34 0.80 -7.64 20.31
N CYS A 35 1.35 -8.16 19.21
CA CYS A 35 2.72 -7.89 18.77
C CYS A 35 2.79 -6.77 17.74
N LYS A 36 1.66 -6.41 17.11
CA LYS A 36 1.60 -5.53 15.95
C LYS A 36 2.42 -4.25 16.15
N GLN A 37 2.12 -3.48 17.20
CA GLN A 37 2.78 -2.20 17.48
C GLN A 37 4.30 -2.36 17.66
N GLU A 38 4.73 -3.40 18.36
CA GLU A 38 6.15 -3.67 18.61
C GLU A 38 6.88 -4.07 17.32
N MET A 39 6.21 -4.84 16.46
CA MET A 39 6.72 -5.15 15.12
C MET A 39 6.92 -3.88 14.30
N GLU A 40 5.99 -2.91 14.33
CA GLU A 40 6.13 -1.64 13.59
C GLU A 40 7.30 -0.83 14.14
N ASN A 41 7.36 -0.68 15.47
CA ASN A 41 8.41 0.09 16.13
C ASN A 41 9.81 -0.45 15.85
N HIS A 42 9.95 -1.76 15.63
CA HIS A 42 11.22 -2.44 15.38
C HIS A 42 11.44 -2.80 13.90
N GLY A 43 10.59 -2.31 12.98
CA GLY A 43 10.71 -2.55 11.55
C GLY A 43 10.60 -4.04 11.16
N LYS A 44 9.85 -4.83 11.92
CA LYS A 44 9.65 -6.26 11.67
C LYS A 44 8.47 -6.48 10.75
N LEU A 45 8.71 -7.14 9.62
CA LEU A 45 7.70 -7.37 8.58
C LEU A 45 6.90 -8.64 8.83
N PHE A 46 7.55 -9.66 9.40
CA PHE A 46 6.96 -10.98 9.59
C PHE A 46 7.23 -11.48 11.01
N ALA A 47 6.42 -12.43 11.45
CA ALA A 47 6.55 -13.07 12.75
C ALA A 47 6.62 -14.58 12.61
N TYR A 48 7.39 -15.21 13.49
CA TYR A 48 7.54 -16.66 13.65
C TYR A 48 7.08 -17.09 15.05
N ASN A 49 6.92 -18.40 15.28
CA ASN A 49 6.30 -18.95 16.50
C ASN A 49 4.88 -18.41 16.75
N THR A 50 4.15 -18.12 15.67
CA THR A 50 2.77 -17.62 15.76
C THR A 50 1.79 -18.77 15.89
N THR A 51 0.52 -18.47 16.17
CA THR A 51 -0.54 -19.47 16.12
C THR A 51 -0.54 -20.16 14.75
N ALA A 52 -0.47 -21.50 14.75
CA ALA A 52 -0.44 -22.30 13.54
C ALA A 52 -1.65 -22.04 12.62
N CYS A 53 -1.44 -22.03 11.31
CA CYS A 53 -2.55 -21.94 10.37
C CYS A 53 -3.36 -23.25 10.34
N ARG A 54 -4.68 -23.17 10.18
CA ARG A 54 -5.57 -24.36 10.22
C ARG A 54 -5.27 -25.39 9.12
N LYS A 55 -4.81 -24.93 7.95
CA LYS A 55 -4.68 -25.77 6.74
C LYS A 55 -3.42 -26.64 6.74
N TYR A 56 -2.29 -26.09 7.18
CA TYR A 56 -0.97 -26.73 7.04
C TYR A 56 -0.09 -26.61 8.30
N GLY A 57 -0.58 -26.00 9.37
CA GLY A 57 0.19 -25.86 10.61
C GLY A 57 1.31 -24.81 10.60
N HIS A 58 1.48 -24.05 9.51
CA HIS A 58 2.54 -23.03 9.38
C HIS A 58 2.47 -21.96 10.47
N THR A 59 3.64 -21.51 10.96
CA THR A 59 3.75 -20.52 12.04
C THR A 59 4.36 -19.18 11.62
N LEU A 60 4.64 -18.99 10.33
CA LEU A 60 5.07 -17.70 9.77
C LEU A 60 3.87 -16.84 9.35
N ARG A 61 3.76 -15.62 9.90
CA ARG A 61 2.68 -14.67 9.55
C ARG A 61 3.20 -13.27 9.22
N SER A 62 2.44 -12.54 8.40
CA SER A 62 2.59 -11.09 8.23
C SER A 62 2.17 -10.35 9.48
N ARG A 63 2.51 -9.06 9.57
CA ARG A 63 2.08 -8.17 10.67
C ARG A 63 0.55 -8.05 10.78
N SER A 64 -0.19 -8.23 9.68
CA SER A 64 -1.67 -8.30 9.70
C SER A 64 -2.21 -9.69 10.10
N GLY A 65 -1.34 -10.65 10.40
CA GLY A 65 -1.71 -11.97 10.91
C GLY A 65 -2.01 -13.03 9.85
N HIS A 66 -1.70 -12.79 8.56
CA HIS A 66 -1.92 -13.78 7.51
C HIS A 66 -0.71 -14.71 7.36
N CYS A 67 -0.95 -16.00 7.10
CA CYS A 67 0.13 -16.96 6.87
C CYS A 67 0.82 -16.68 5.53
N ILE A 68 2.13 -16.41 5.56
CA ILE A 68 2.91 -16.07 4.36
C ILE A 68 3.35 -17.28 3.55
N GLN A 69 3.39 -18.47 4.18
CA GLN A 69 3.65 -19.74 3.48
C GLN A 69 2.43 -20.22 2.70
N CYS A 70 1.21 -19.92 3.15
CA CYS A 70 -0.02 -20.28 2.43
C CYS A 70 -0.28 -19.38 1.21
N ASN A 71 0.18 -18.12 1.25
CA ASN A 71 0.03 -17.16 0.16
C ASN A 71 1.20 -16.19 0.17
N THR A 72 2.17 -16.41 -0.70
CA THR A 72 3.40 -15.62 -0.82
C THR A 72 3.14 -14.20 -1.34
N ALA A 73 2.00 -13.91 -2.00
CA ALA A 73 1.64 -12.55 -2.40
C ALA A 73 1.52 -11.60 -1.19
N ARG A 74 1.26 -12.14 0.01
CA ARG A 74 1.25 -11.39 1.27
C ARG A 74 2.61 -10.83 1.66
N ILE A 75 3.70 -11.45 1.19
CA ILE A 75 5.08 -10.96 1.41
C ILE A 75 5.29 -9.67 0.62
N ALA A 76 4.97 -9.70 -0.67
CA ALA A 76 5.06 -8.52 -1.53
C ALA A 76 4.16 -7.39 -1.02
N PHE A 77 2.93 -7.71 -0.60
CA PHE A 77 2.01 -6.73 0.00
C PHE A 77 2.59 -6.10 1.27
N GLN A 78 3.08 -6.91 2.22
CA GLN A 78 3.68 -6.42 3.45
C GLN A 78 4.91 -5.55 3.21
N ARG A 79 5.73 -5.90 2.21
CA ARG A 79 6.91 -5.11 1.81
C ARG A 79 6.52 -3.80 1.14
N ARG A 80 5.49 -3.79 0.29
CA ARG A 80 4.98 -2.55 -0.34
C ARG A 80 4.44 -1.57 0.69
N HIS A 81 3.72 -2.09 1.68
CA HIS A 81 3.20 -1.30 2.79
C HIS A 81 4.31 -0.61 3.62
N GLU A 82 5.51 -1.17 3.63
CA GLU A 82 6.72 -0.61 4.25
C GLU A 82 7.71 -0.04 3.22
N SER A 83 7.26 0.12 1.96
CA SER A 83 8.14 0.57 0.89
C SER A 83 8.17 2.08 0.82
N ALA A 84 9.40 2.61 0.89
CA ALA A 84 9.68 3.98 0.53
C ALA A 84 9.32 4.23 -0.94
N GLY A 85 8.57 5.30 -1.17
CA GLY A 85 8.11 5.69 -2.49
C GLY A 85 7.30 6.97 -2.38
N MET A 86 6.31 7.12 -3.26
CA MET A 86 5.45 8.28 -3.32
C MET A 86 3.99 7.88 -3.36
N VAL A 87 3.17 8.61 -2.60
CA VAL A 87 1.71 8.61 -2.76
C VAL A 87 1.35 9.80 -3.61
N TYR A 88 0.55 9.60 -4.64
CA TYR A 88 0.12 10.65 -5.55
C TYR A 88 -1.40 10.72 -5.67
N ILE A 89 -1.88 11.90 -6.06
CA ILE A 89 -3.24 12.21 -6.45
C ILE A 89 -3.19 12.68 -7.90
N ALA A 90 -3.95 12.02 -8.77
CA ALA A 90 -4.18 12.45 -10.13
C ALA A 90 -5.67 12.73 -10.36
N GLY A 91 -6.00 13.68 -11.23
CA GLY A 91 -7.37 14.00 -11.57
C GLY A 91 -7.62 13.96 -13.07
N SER A 92 -8.81 13.55 -13.48
CA SER A 92 -9.34 13.70 -14.85
C SER A 92 -10.53 14.66 -14.82
N LEU A 93 -10.51 15.68 -15.68
CA LEU A 93 -11.63 16.62 -15.82
C LEU A 93 -12.75 15.99 -16.66
N LYS A 94 -12.42 15.19 -17.67
CA LYS A 94 -13.40 14.48 -18.49
C LYS A 94 -14.22 13.48 -17.70
N GLY A 95 -13.60 12.81 -16.74
CA GLY A 95 -14.29 11.88 -15.84
C GLY A 95 -14.87 12.54 -14.60
N SER A 96 -14.45 13.76 -14.27
CA SER A 96 -14.69 14.40 -12.97
C SER A 96 -14.33 13.48 -11.80
N ILE A 97 -13.17 12.81 -11.90
CA ILE A 97 -12.75 11.76 -10.97
C ILE A 97 -11.31 11.97 -10.50
N ILE A 98 -11.04 11.46 -9.30
CA ILE A 98 -9.72 11.43 -8.70
C ILE A 98 -9.20 9.99 -8.69
N LYS A 99 -7.91 9.82 -8.98
CA LYS A 99 -7.14 8.62 -8.74
C LYS A 99 -6.13 8.88 -7.62
N ILE A 100 -6.06 7.97 -6.66
CA ILE A 100 -4.92 7.90 -5.75
C ILE A 100 -4.04 6.72 -6.15
N GLY A 101 -2.78 6.73 -5.72
CA GLY A 101 -1.98 5.53 -5.81
C GLY A 101 -0.56 5.71 -5.31
N TYR A 102 0.19 4.62 -5.41
CA TYR A 102 1.59 4.55 -5.05
C TYR A 102 2.49 4.44 -6.30
N THR A 103 3.66 5.07 -6.26
CA THR A 103 4.71 4.89 -7.27
C THR A 103 6.10 5.12 -6.68
N LYS A 104 7.14 4.58 -7.33
CA LYS A 104 8.54 4.97 -7.06
C LYS A 104 8.99 6.17 -7.90
N ASP A 105 8.28 6.40 -9.00
CA ASP A 105 8.57 7.45 -9.98
C ASP A 105 7.26 8.13 -10.40
N VAL A 106 7.06 9.36 -9.94
CA VAL A 106 5.87 10.15 -10.25
C VAL A 106 5.97 10.83 -11.61
N GLN A 107 7.18 11.05 -12.13
CA GLN A 107 7.41 11.83 -13.36
C GLN A 107 6.80 11.12 -14.57
N ILE A 108 6.92 9.79 -14.61
CA ILE A 108 6.37 8.97 -15.69
C ILE A 108 4.89 8.59 -15.48
N ARG A 109 4.32 8.90 -14.30
CA ARG A 109 3.01 8.34 -13.93
C ARG A 109 1.87 9.02 -14.68
N GLU A 110 1.95 10.33 -14.88
CA GLU A 110 0.98 11.06 -15.70
C GLU A 110 0.94 10.52 -17.13
N GLU A 111 2.10 10.42 -17.78
CA GLU A 111 2.21 9.84 -19.14
C GLU A 111 1.66 8.41 -19.19
N SER A 112 2.00 7.57 -18.20
CA SER A 112 1.49 6.21 -18.13
C SER A 112 -0.02 6.15 -18.03
N LEU A 113 -0.65 6.96 -17.16
CA LEU A 113 -2.10 6.96 -16.98
C LEU A 113 -2.82 7.35 -18.27
N ASN A 114 -2.27 8.35 -18.97
CA ASN A 114 -2.84 8.83 -20.23
C ASN A 114 -2.63 7.84 -21.38
N ARG A 115 -1.43 7.25 -21.50
CA ARG A 115 -1.12 6.26 -22.52
C ARG A 115 -1.95 4.99 -22.38
N THR A 116 -2.26 4.57 -21.15
CA THR A 116 -3.06 3.37 -20.89
C THR A 116 -4.55 3.65 -20.79
N GLU A 117 -4.96 4.90 -21.02
CA GLU A 117 -6.34 5.37 -20.84
C GLU A 117 -6.96 4.86 -19.53
N TYR A 118 -6.24 5.00 -18.42
CA TYR A 118 -6.63 4.37 -17.16
C TYR A 118 -8.06 4.79 -16.77
N ALA A 119 -8.90 3.81 -16.41
CA ALA A 119 -10.34 3.98 -16.16
C ALA A 119 -11.13 4.59 -17.34
N GLY A 120 -10.63 4.48 -18.57
CA GLY A 120 -11.24 5.02 -19.79
C GLY A 120 -10.93 6.50 -20.06
N TYR A 121 -9.99 7.11 -19.34
CA TYR A 121 -9.66 8.53 -19.46
C TYR A 121 -8.18 8.76 -19.80
N TYR A 122 -7.90 9.83 -20.55
CA TYR A 122 -6.57 10.16 -21.09
C TYR A 122 -6.17 11.63 -20.87
N ASP A 123 -6.84 12.31 -19.94
CA ASP A 123 -6.59 13.70 -19.52
C ASP A 123 -6.15 13.78 -18.05
N TRP A 124 -5.54 12.71 -17.54
CA TRP A 124 -5.00 12.64 -16.19
C TRP A 124 -3.89 13.68 -16.01
N ILE A 125 -3.98 14.43 -14.91
CA ILE A 125 -2.91 15.30 -14.40
C ILE A 125 -2.55 14.87 -12.99
N VAL A 126 -1.26 14.69 -12.69
CA VAL A 126 -0.80 14.46 -11.32
C VAL A 126 -0.79 15.78 -10.56
N LEU A 127 -1.73 15.95 -9.65
CA LEU A 127 -1.97 17.21 -8.93
C LEU A 127 -1.11 17.34 -7.68
N PHE A 128 -0.87 16.24 -6.98
CA PHE A 128 -0.14 16.25 -5.72
C PHE A 128 0.59 14.95 -5.51
N ALA A 129 1.78 15.00 -4.92
CA ALA A 129 2.50 13.81 -4.50
C ALA A 129 3.42 14.11 -3.33
N ILE A 130 3.51 13.15 -2.41
CA ILE A 130 4.47 13.16 -1.32
C ILE A 130 5.39 11.96 -1.42
N ARG A 131 6.67 12.14 -1.09
CA ARG A 131 7.62 11.05 -0.86
C ARG A 131 7.65 10.72 0.63
N SER A 132 7.53 9.45 0.98
CA SER A 132 7.67 8.97 2.36
C SER A 132 8.24 7.56 2.38
N ILE A 133 8.91 7.20 3.48
CA ILE A 133 9.27 5.80 3.76
C ILE A 133 8.03 4.95 4.05
N ASN A 134 6.94 5.58 4.49
CA ASN A 134 5.66 4.96 4.82
C ASN A 134 4.63 5.09 3.67
N ALA A 135 5.07 5.36 2.44
CA ALA A 135 4.18 5.68 1.33
C ALA A 135 3.12 4.61 1.07
N GLY A 136 3.46 3.32 1.13
CA GLY A 136 2.46 2.25 0.99
C GLY A 136 1.40 2.23 2.10
N GLU A 137 1.78 2.51 3.34
CA GLU A 137 0.83 2.62 4.46
C GLU A 137 -0.05 3.87 4.35
N ILE A 138 0.52 4.99 3.91
CA ILE A 138 -0.25 6.22 3.68
C ILE A 138 -1.30 5.99 2.61
N GLU A 139 -0.94 5.35 1.49
CA GLU A 139 -1.86 5.02 0.40
C GLU A 139 -2.97 4.07 0.86
N SER A 140 -2.64 3.00 1.59
CA SER A 140 -3.63 2.06 2.11
C SER A 140 -4.62 2.74 3.08
N ARG A 141 -4.15 3.63 3.95
CA ARG A 141 -5.02 4.40 4.84
C ARG A 141 -5.89 5.40 4.10
N LEU A 142 -5.36 6.00 3.04
CA LEU A 142 -6.10 6.93 2.20
C LEU A 142 -7.23 6.20 1.44
N ASP A 143 -6.95 5.04 0.85
CA ASP A 143 -7.95 4.19 0.19
C ASP A 143 -9.09 3.82 1.16
N MET A 144 -8.75 3.36 2.38
CA MET A 144 -9.74 3.07 3.41
C MET A 144 -10.55 4.30 3.82
N ALA A 145 -9.90 5.46 3.97
CA ALA A 145 -10.55 6.71 4.37
C ALA A 145 -11.48 7.29 3.29
N LEU A 146 -11.24 6.96 2.01
CA LEU A 146 -12.02 7.44 0.88
C LEU A 146 -12.97 6.36 0.33
N LYS A 147 -13.12 5.22 1.01
CA LYS A 147 -13.85 4.06 0.49
C LYS A 147 -15.30 4.36 0.10
N GLU A 148 -15.97 5.26 0.83
CA GLU A 148 -17.33 5.69 0.53
C GLU A 148 -17.47 6.43 -0.81
N TYR A 149 -16.37 7.04 -1.29
CA TYR A 149 -16.30 7.74 -2.59
C TYR A 149 -15.77 6.83 -3.71
N SER A 150 -15.29 5.63 -3.37
CA SER A 150 -14.68 4.71 -4.33
C SER A 150 -15.74 4.04 -5.20
N PHE A 151 -15.40 3.84 -6.47
CA PHE A 151 -16.19 3.06 -7.42
C PHE A 151 -15.24 2.38 -8.40
N SER A 152 -15.76 1.47 -9.22
CA SER A 152 -14.95 0.79 -10.23
C SER A 152 -15.41 1.13 -11.65
N LEU A 153 -14.44 1.13 -12.56
CA LEU A 153 -14.64 1.29 -14.00
C LEU A 153 -13.84 0.24 -14.75
N ASP A 154 -14.48 -0.44 -15.69
CA ASP A 154 -13.77 -1.31 -16.61
C ASP A 154 -13.10 -0.50 -17.72
N TYR A 155 -11.88 -0.88 -18.09
CA TYR A 155 -11.14 -0.27 -19.19
C TYR A 155 -10.29 -1.31 -19.92
N LEU A 156 -9.97 -1.04 -21.18
CA LEU A 156 -9.12 -1.92 -21.98
C LEU A 156 -7.66 -1.60 -21.71
N HIS A 157 -6.89 -2.61 -21.29
CA HIS A 157 -5.45 -2.47 -21.07
C HIS A 157 -4.71 -3.74 -21.49
N ASP A 158 -3.65 -3.58 -22.27
CA ASP A 158 -2.84 -4.68 -22.83
C ASP A 158 -3.67 -5.78 -23.53
N GLY A 159 -4.72 -5.36 -24.25
CA GLY A 159 -5.62 -6.25 -24.99
C GLY A 159 -6.63 -7.01 -24.13
N GLY A 160 -6.71 -6.73 -22.83
CA GLY A 160 -7.67 -7.33 -21.90
C GLY A 160 -8.52 -6.29 -21.16
N LEU A 161 -9.71 -6.69 -20.73
CA LEU A 161 -10.54 -5.87 -19.85
C LEU A 161 -9.94 -5.91 -18.43
N GLN A 162 -9.75 -4.73 -17.82
CA GLN A 162 -9.27 -4.57 -16.46
C GLN A 162 -10.19 -3.65 -15.67
N GLU A 163 -10.26 -3.84 -14.36
CA GLU A 163 -11.07 -3.02 -13.47
C GLU A 163 -10.19 -1.99 -12.73
N ALA A 164 -10.51 -0.71 -12.91
CA ALA A 164 -9.91 0.40 -12.19
C ALA A 164 -10.61 0.59 -10.84
N ASN A 165 -9.98 0.12 -9.76
CA ASN A 165 -10.55 0.15 -8.40
C ASN A 165 -10.06 1.32 -7.53
N GLU A 166 -9.04 2.04 -7.99
CA GLU A 166 -8.41 3.15 -7.27
C GLU A 166 -8.91 4.51 -7.79
N VAL A 167 -10.21 4.63 -8.05
CA VAL A 167 -10.87 5.86 -8.53
C VAL A 167 -12.00 6.29 -7.59
N PHE A 168 -12.14 7.61 -7.43
CA PHE A 168 -12.97 8.22 -6.40
C PHE A 168 -13.74 9.41 -6.96
N LYS A 169 -15.00 9.54 -6.55
CA LYS A 169 -15.81 10.75 -6.75
C LYS A 169 -15.67 11.66 -5.55
N CYS A 170 -14.62 12.48 -5.54
CA CYS A 170 -14.39 13.46 -4.49
C CYS A 170 -13.50 14.60 -4.97
N SER A 171 -13.40 15.66 -4.16
CA SER A 171 -12.53 16.79 -4.46
C SER A 171 -11.03 16.50 -4.26
N TYR A 172 -10.20 17.10 -5.10
CA TYR A 172 -8.75 17.15 -4.94
C TYR A 172 -8.33 17.63 -3.54
N LEU A 173 -8.88 18.77 -3.08
CA LEU A 173 -8.55 19.33 -1.77
C LEU A 173 -8.87 18.37 -0.61
N LYS A 174 -9.97 17.62 -0.68
CA LYS A 174 -10.30 16.60 0.33
C LYS A 174 -9.22 15.51 0.37
N CYS A 175 -8.84 14.97 -0.79
CA CYS A 175 -7.81 13.94 -0.87
C CYS A 175 -6.46 14.43 -0.33
N ARG A 176 -6.04 15.63 -0.74
CA ARG A 176 -4.80 16.26 -0.28
C ARG A 176 -4.82 16.46 1.23
N GLN A 177 -5.91 17.01 1.77
CA GLN A 177 -6.04 17.19 3.21
C GLN A 177 -5.98 15.85 3.96
N LYS A 178 -6.58 14.78 3.43
CA LYS A 178 -6.50 13.46 4.07
C LYS A 178 -5.11 12.85 4.08
N ILE A 179 -4.33 13.01 3.02
CA ILE A 179 -2.91 12.61 3.05
C ILE A 179 -2.17 13.33 4.19
N LEU A 180 -2.35 14.64 4.32
CA LEU A 180 -1.69 15.44 5.35
C LEU A 180 -2.16 15.05 6.77
N ASP A 181 -3.47 14.81 6.96
CA ASP A 181 -4.05 14.35 8.22
C ASP A 181 -3.48 12.98 8.62
N ILE A 182 -3.35 12.04 7.67
CA ILE A 182 -2.75 10.72 7.91
C ILE A 182 -1.29 10.87 8.35
N CYS A 183 -0.50 11.66 7.63
CA CYS A 183 0.91 11.87 7.97
C CYS A 183 1.07 12.50 9.35
N LYS A 184 0.25 13.52 9.67
CA LYS A 184 0.26 14.19 10.97
C LYS A 184 -0.16 13.24 12.10
N SER A 185 -1.27 12.53 11.95
CA SER A 185 -1.79 11.63 12.99
C SER A 185 -0.87 10.45 13.29
N CYS A 186 -0.17 9.94 12.28
CA CYS A 186 0.76 8.81 12.43
C CYS A 186 2.22 9.25 12.66
N CYS A 187 2.49 10.55 12.75
CA CYS A 187 3.84 11.11 12.85
C CYS A 187 4.80 10.65 11.72
N TYR A 188 4.27 10.46 10.50
CA TYR A 188 5.08 10.07 9.36
C TYR A 188 5.83 11.25 8.77
N ASN A 189 7.12 11.07 8.52
CA ASN A 189 7.93 12.02 7.78
C ASN A 189 7.60 11.93 6.28
N TYR A 190 7.50 13.08 5.63
CA TYR A 190 7.26 13.16 4.19
C TYR A 190 7.87 14.43 3.60
N ASN A 191 8.12 14.40 2.29
CA ASN A 191 8.47 15.57 1.49
C ASN A 191 7.45 15.72 0.36
N ILE A 192 6.89 16.90 0.19
CA ILE A 192 6.03 17.21 -0.96
C ILE A 192 6.93 17.28 -2.21
N VAL A 193 6.61 16.52 -3.24
CA VAL A 193 7.37 16.46 -4.51
C VAL A 193 6.58 17.00 -5.70
N VAL A 194 5.26 17.04 -5.61
CA VAL A 194 4.36 17.71 -6.54
C VAL A 194 3.26 18.41 -5.73
N ASP A 195 2.97 19.67 -6.04
CA ASP A 195 1.85 20.44 -5.47
C ASP A 195 1.34 21.44 -6.52
N LEU A 196 0.47 20.95 -7.40
CA LEU A 196 -0.24 21.76 -8.38
C LEU A 196 -1.57 22.18 -7.79
N ASN A 197 -1.69 23.46 -7.43
CA ASN A 197 -2.96 23.98 -6.96
C ASN A 197 -3.87 24.28 -8.16
N LYS A 198 -4.86 23.40 -8.39
CA LYS A 198 -5.80 23.51 -9.51
C LYS A 198 -7.23 23.32 -9.02
N ASP A 199 -7.94 24.43 -8.83
CA ASP A 199 -9.29 24.44 -8.27
C ASP A 199 -10.32 23.72 -9.16
N GLU A 200 -10.05 23.59 -10.46
CA GLU A 200 -10.86 22.86 -11.43
C GLU A 200 -11.03 21.36 -11.10
N TYR A 201 -10.19 20.79 -10.24
CA TYR A 201 -10.27 19.40 -9.77
C TYR A 201 -10.97 19.24 -8.42
N ASN A 202 -11.57 20.31 -7.88
CA ASN A 202 -12.40 20.25 -6.67
C ASN A 202 -13.84 19.84 -7.02
N PHE A 203 -13.99 18.59 -7.43
CA PHE A 203 -15.31 18.02 -7.77
C PHE A 203 -16.25 18.00 -6.57
N VAL A 204 -17.54 18.16 -6.83
CA VAL A 204 -18.60 18.04 -5.81
C VAL A 204 -18.76 16.56 -5.47
N ASP A 205 -18.78 16.26 -4.17
CA ASP A 205 -18.97 14.91 -3.64
C ASP A 205 -20.42 14.43 -3.77
#